data_AF-A0A7V1F8D7-F1
#
_entry.id   AF-A0A7V1F8D7-F1
#
_cell.length_a   1.000
_cell.length_b   1.000
_cell.length_c   1.000
_cell.angle_alpha   90.00
_cell.angle_beta   90.00
_cell.angle_gamma   90.00
#
_symmetry.space_group_name_H-M   'P 1'
#
loop_
_entity.id
_entity.type
_entity.pdbx_description
1 polymer ?
#
loop_
_entity_poly.entity_id
_entity_poly.type
_entity_poly.pdbx_seq_one_letter_code
_entity_poly.pdbx_strand_id
1 'polypeptide(L)'
;MTYTHDRIKEMLPDYVNGLVSEKAGKDIETHLKECSGCAGEVSFISELIKVEVPDPGELYWKTLPQKMRAISTQRDEKRFSFSSLLRPAPVFATTLLIAIVIISSVYIINTKSNGIDFLFEDPLAFQAIDINGISEEDLSAAIGETIKENTTEIFYTEDFSPHSYFMEFASLNSWELEGIYEVLKGEQQTGG
;
A
#
# COMPACT_ATOMS: atom_id res chain seq x y z
N MET A 1 -5.61 -31.22 -24.05
CA MET A 1 -6.49 -30.52 -23.10
C MET A 1 -6.01 -29.09 -23.12
N THR A 2 -6.76 -28.18 -23.73
CA THR A 2 -6.39 -26.77 -23.77
C THR A 2 -6.84 -26.12 -22.48
N TYR A 3 -5.93 -25.47 -21.76
CA TYR A 3 -6.27 -24.67 -20.59
C TYR A 3 -7.09 -23.46 -21.03
N THR A 4 -8.02 -23.01 -20.18
CA THR A 4 -8.73 -21.74 -20.39
C THR A 4 -7.77 -20.58 -20.17
N HIS A 5 -8.05 -19.42 -20.79
CA HIS A 5 -7.25 -18.20 -20.63
C HIS A 5 -7.03 -17.85 -19.15
N ASP A 6 -8.10 -17.85 -18.34
CA ASP A 6 -8.00 -17.51 -16.91
C ASP A 6 -7.11 -18.50 -16.15
N ARG A 7 -7.17 -19.78 -16.52
CA ARG A 7 -6.33 -20.79 -15.89
C ARG A 7 -4.86 -20.62 -16.25
N ILE A 8 -4.57 -20.22 -17.48
CA ILE A 8 -3.20 -19.89 -17.91
C ILE A 8 -2.69 -18.69 -17.13
N LYS A 9 -3.52 -17.66 -16.96
CA LYS A 9 -3.19 -16.45 -16.19
C LYS A 9 -2.78 -16.76 -14.76
N GLU A 10 -3.54 -17.61 -14.07
CA GLU A 10 -3.20 -18.07 -12.71
C GLU A 10 -1.86 -18.82 -12.64
N MET A 11 -1.46 -19.48 -13.74
CA MET A 11 -0.25 -20.30 -13.80
C MET A 11 1.00 -19.52 -14.27
N LEU A 12 0.87 -18.25 -14.68
CA LEU A 12 2.00 -17.45 -15.17
C LEU A 12 3.11 -17.26 -14.11
N PRO A 13 2.81 -16.99 -12.81
CA PRO A 13 3.85 -16.86 -11.80
C PRO A 13 4.67 -18.14 -11.65
N ASP A 14 4.00 -19.29 -11.59
CA ASP A 14 4.65 -20.60 -11.50
C ASP A 14 5.43 -20.94 -12.78
N TYR A 15 4.93 -20.52 -13.95
CA TYR A 15 5.61 -20.68 -15.23
C TYR A 15 6.92 -19.91 -15.27
N VAL A 16 6.92 -18.64 -14.85
CA VAL A 16 8.14 -17.82 -14.80
C VAL A 16 9.16 -18.38 -13.81
N ASN A 17 8.70 -18.94 -12.68
CA ASN A 17 9.56 -19.60 -11.70
C ASN A 17 10.00 -21.02 -12.10
N GLY A 18 9.56 -21.54 -13.25
CA GLY A 18 9.90 -22.89 -13.71
C GLY A 18 9.28 -24.03 -12.89
N LEU A 19 8.21 -23.75 -12.13
CA LEU A 19 7.54 -24.72 -11.25
C LEU A 19 6.42 -25.51 -11.95
N VAL A 20 6.09 -25.17 -13.19
CA VAL A 20 5.06 -25.87 -13.97
C VAL A 20 5.59 -27.15 -14.62
N SER A 21 4.72 -28.15 -14.79
CA SER A 21 5.05 -29.36 -15.54
C SER A 21 5.37 -29.05 -17.02
N GLU A 22 6.24 -29.86 -17.65
CA GLU A 22 6.65 -29.67 -19.06
C GLU A 22 5.46 -29.59 -20.03
N LYS A 23 4.42 -30.39 -19.80
CA LYS A 23 3.20 -30.38 -20.61
C LYS A 23 2.45 -29.06 -20.48
N ALA A 24 2.28 -28.57 -19.25
CA ALA A 24 1.64 -27.28 -19.01
C ALA A 24 2.47 -26.12 -19.56
N GLY A 25 3.81 -26.20 -19.47
CA GLY A 25 4.70 -25.21 -20.06
C GLY A 25 4.50 -25.06 -21.57
N LYS A 26 4.41 -26.16 -22.32
CA LYS A 26 4.15 -26.13 -23.78
C LYS A 26 2.78 -25.53 -24.12
N ASP A 27 1.75 -25.83 -23.34
CA ASP A 27 0.42 -25.27 -23.54
C ASP A 27 0.41 -23.75 -23.27
N ILE A 28 1.10 -23.30 -22.21
CA ILE A 28 1.28 -21.88 -21.89
C ILE A 28 2.07 -21.17 -22.99
N GLU A 29 3.21 -21.71 -23.43
CA GLU A 29 4.01 -21.13 -24.52
C GLU A 29 3.23 -20.95 -25.81
N THR A 30 2.36 -21.92 -26.13
CA THR A 30 1.48 -21.82 -27.30
C THR A 30 0.50 -20.68 -27.13
N HIS A 31 -0.10 -20.54 -25.94
CA HIS A 31 -1.00 -19.43 -25.63
C HIS A 31 -0.31 -18.06 -25.66
N LEU A 32 0.92 -17.94 -25.14
CA LEU A 32 1.67 -16.69 -25.12
C LEU A 32 2.01 -16.17 -26.53
N LYS A 33 2.11 -17.05 -27.53
CA LYS A 33 2.28 -16.66 -28.94
C LYS A 33 1.03 -16.01 -29.54
N GLU A 34 -0.14 -16.35 -29.01
CA GLU A 34 -1.44 -15.88 -29.51
C GLU A 34 -2.03 -14.75 -28.66
N CYS A 35 -1.68 -14.66 -27.37
CA CYS A 35 -2.19 -13.69 -26.42
C CYS A 35 -1.10 -12.71 -25.97
N SER A 36 -1.12 -11.50 -26.55
CA SER A 36 -0.20 -10.41 -26.18
C SER A 36 -0.36 -9.94 -24.72
N GLY A 37 -1.57 -10.03 -24.16
CA GLY A 37 -1.83 -9.66 -22.76
C GLY A 37 -1.08 -10.55 -21.77
N CYS A 38 -1.18 -11.87 -21.94
CA CYS A 38 -0.45 -12.83 -21.11
C CYS A 38 1.07 -12.75 -21.35
N ALA A 39 1.51 -12.49 -22.58
CA ALA A 39 2.93 -12.27 -22.88
C ALA A 39 3.49 -11.03 -22.15
N GLY A 40 2.74 -9.93 -22.12
CA GLY A 40 3.10 -8.73 -21.36
C GLY A 40 3.15 -8.99 -19.86
N GLU A 41 2.20 -9.76 -19.32
CA GLU A 41 2.17 -10.15 -17.91
C GLU A 41 3.37 -11.02 -17.52
N VAL A 42 3.77 -11.97 -18.37
CA VAL A 42 5.01 -12.75 -18.18
C VAL A 42 6.24 -11.85 -18.14
N SER A 43 6.33 -10.87 -19.06
CA SER A 43 7.43 -9.90 -19.07
C SER A 43 7.47 -9.10 -17.77
N PHE A 44 6.33 -8.59 -17.32
CA PHE A 44 6.21 -7.84 -16.08
C PHE A 44 6.61 -8.66 -14.84
N ILE A 45 6.10 -9.89 -14.71
CA ILE A 45 6.48 -10.80 -13.62
C ILE A 45 7.98 -11.09 -13.65
N SER A 46 8.55 -11.30 -14.84
CA SER A 46 9.99 -11.56 -15.00
C SER A 46 10.88 -10.38 -14.60
N GLU A 47 10.36 -9.15 -14.70
CA GLU A 47 11.05 -7.95 -14.22
C GLU A 47 10.94 -7.83 -12.69
N LEU A 48 9.77 -8.10 -12.13
CA LEU A 48 9.58 -8.08 -10.67
C LEU A 48 10.45 -9.09 -9.93
N ILE A 49 10.66 -10.28 -10.49
CA ILE A 49 11.51 -11.31 -9.86
C ILE A 49 12.98 -10.88 -9.77
N LYS A 50 13.42 -9.95 -10.62
CA LYS A 50 14.79 -9.39 -10.56
C LYS A 50 14.96 -8.38 -9.43
N VAL A 51 13.87 -7.89 -8.84
CA VAL A 51 13.91 -6.95 -7.72
C VAL A 51 14.25 -7.74 -6.46
N GLU A 52 15.47 -7.53 -5.96
CA GLU A 52 15.86 -8.07 -4.66
C GLU A 52 15.09 -7.34 -3.55
N VAL A 53 14.27 -8.09 -2.81
CA VAL A 53 13.57 -7.57 -1.64
C VAL A 53 14.46 -7.82 -0.42
N PRO A 54 14.97 -6.78 0.26
CA PRO A 54 15.78 -6.96 1.45
C PRO A 54 14.95 -7.60 2.58
N ASP A 55 15.57 -8.50 3.34
CA ASP A 55 14.93 -9.08 4.52
C ASP A 55 14.77 -8.00 5.60
N PRO A 56 13.54 -7.67 6.03
CA PRO A 56 13.31 -6.67 7.07
C PRO A 56 13.79 -7.13 8.46
N GLY A 57 14.23 -8.38 8.61
CA GLY A 57 14.82 -8.93 9.81
C GLY A 57 13.80 -9.40 10.86
N GLU A 58 14.30 -10.11 11.86
CA GLU A 58 13.45 -10.80 12.86
C GLU A 58 12.57 -9.84 13.68
N LEU A 59 13.07 -8.63 13.97
CA LEU A 59 12.35 -7.62 14.75
C LEU A 59 11.09 -7.12 14.05
N TYR A 60 11.13 -6.98 12.72
CA TYR A 60 9.95 -6.59 11.94
C TYR A 60 8.84 -7.64 12.08
N TRP A 61 9.19 -8.92 11.92
CA TRP A 61 8.23 -10.01 12.02
C TRP A 61 7.69 -10.20 13.45
N LYS A 62 8.52 -9.96 14.48
CA LYS A 62 8.09 -9.99 15.88
C LYS A 62 7.08 -8.88 16.23
N THR A 63 7.22 -7.69 15.64
CA THR A 63 6.37 -6.53 15.94
C THR A 63 5.15 -6.40 15.04
N LEU A 64 5.14 -7.04 13.86
CA LEU A 64 4.05 -6.98 12.90
C LEU A 64 2.68 -7.43 13.46
N PRO A 65 2.56 -8.55 14.21
CA PRO A 65 1.29 -8.94 14.81
C PRO A 65 0.74 -7.90 15.79
N GLN A 66 1.61 -7.21 16.53
CA GLN A 66 1.20 -6.17 17.48
C GLN A 66 0.67 -4.94 16.74
N LYS A 67 1.35 -4.52 15.66
CA LYS A 67 0.90 -3.43 14.79
C LYS A 67 -0.45 -3.73 14.12
N MET A 68 -0.63 -4.96 13.63
CA MET A 68 -1.90 -5.39 13.03
C MET A 68 -3.05 -5.37 14.03
N ARG A 69 -2.81 -5.78 15.28
CA ARG A 69 -3.83 -5.70 16.34
C ARG A 69 -4.22 -4.26 16.64
N ALA A 70 -3.25 -3.36 16.80
CA ALA A 70 -3.51 -1.94 17.06
C ALA A 70 -4.36 -1.28 15.95
N ILE A 71 -4.10 -1.61 14.69
CA ILE A 71 -4.88 -1.12 13.54
C ILE A 71 -6.31 -1.70 13.55
N SER A 72 -6.46 -2.99 13.87
CA SER A 72 -7.77 -3.64 13.92
C SER A 72 -8.67 -3.08 15.02
N THR A 73 -8.11 -2.81 16.21
CA THR A 73 -8.87 -2.28 17.34
C THR A 73 -9.28 -0.83 17.12
N GLN A 74 -8.45 -0.02 16.45
CA GLN A 74 -8.84 1.36 16.07
C GLN A 74 -10.00 1.42 15.07
N ARG A 75 -10.20 0.39 14.23
CA ARG A 75 -11.34 0.33 13.30
C ARG A 75 -12.65 -0.02 13.99
N ASP A 76 -12.60 -0.85 15.03
CA ASP A 76 -13.82 -1.28 15.72
C ASP A 76 -14.39 -0.20 16.65
N GLU A 77 -13.55 0.69 17.20
CA GLU A 77 -14.02 1.80 18.05
C GLU A 77 -14.76 2.91 17.28
N LYS A 78 -14.58 3.00 15.95
CA LYS A 78 -15.32 3.94 15.08
C LYS A 78 -16.56 3.34 14.43
N ARG A 79 -17.03 2.16 14.84
CA ARG A 79 -18.38 1.70 14.47
C ARG A 79 -19.40 2.52 15.25
N PHE A 80 -19.68 3.72 14.76
CA PHE A 80 -20.87 4.48 15.12
C PHE A 80 -22.08 3.54 15.00
N SER A 81 -22.67 3.24 16.14
CA SER A 81 -23.86 2.41 16.27
C SER A 81 -25.08 3.16 15.71
N PHE A 82 -25.19 3.23 14.38
CA PHE A 82 -26.38 3.74 13.70
C PHE A 82 -27.57 2.78 13.80
N SER A 83 -27.40 1.61 14.42
CA SER A 83 -28.49 0.64 14.63
C SER A 83 -29.60 1.16 15.56
N SER A 84 -29.32 2.20 16.35
CA SER A 84 -30.34 2.85 17.18
C SER A 84 -31.16 3.94 16.47
N LEU A 85 -30.78 4.35 15.25
CA LEU A 85 -31.49 5.42 14.52
C LEU A 85 -32.48 4.90 13.46
N LEU A 86 -32.51 3.59 13.20
CA LEU A 86 -33.43 2.91 12.28
C LEU A 86 -34.59 2.23 13.02
N ARG A 87 -35.32 2.97 13.86
CA ARG A 87 -36.71 2.61 14.14
C ARG A 87 -37.55 3.16 12.98
N PRO A 88 -38.07 2.32 12.07
CA PRO A 88 -38.85 2.82 10.95
C PRO A 88 -40.20 3.32 11.46
N ALA A 89 -40.30 4.64 11.70
CA ALA A 89 -41.61 5.28 11.65
C ALA A 89 -42.02 5.32 10.16
N PRO A 90 -43.25 4.94 9.79
CA PRO A 90 -43.71 4.82 8.39
C PRO A 90 -43.69 6.15 7.61
N VAL A 91 -43.40 7.27 8.28
CA VAL A 91 -43.29 8.61 7.69
C VAL A 91 -41.96 8.82 6.93
N PHE A 92 -40.90 8.06 7.25
CA PHE A 92 -39.60 8.24 6.57
C PHE A 92 -39.50 7.53 5.21
N ALA A 93 -40.38 6.56 4.92
CA ALA A 93 -40.35 5.85 3.64
C ALA A 93 -40.77 6.75 2.46
N THR A 94 -41.72 7.65 2.69
CA THR A 94 -42.20 8.58 1.64
C THR A 94 -41.17 9.67 1.35
N THR A 95 -40.49 10.18 2.38
CA THR A 95 -39.48 11.23 2.21
C THR A 95 -38.22 10.70 1.53
N LEU A 96 -37.78 9.47 1.83
CA LEU A 96 -36.66 8.83 1.15
C LEU A 96 -36.94 8.57 -0.33
N LEU A 97 -38.15 8.10 -0.67
CA LEU A 97 -38.53 7.92 -2.07
C LEU A 97 -38.54 9.24 -2.84
N ILE A 98 -39.06 10.32 -2.24
CA ILE A 98 -39.03 11.65 -2.86
C ILE A 98 -37.60 12.14 -3.02
N ALA A 99 -36.74 11.96 -2.01
CA ALA A 99 -35.33 12.35 -2.09
C ALA A 99 -34.57 11.56 -3.18
N ILE A 100 -34.80 10.25 -3.30
CA ILE A 100 -34.19 9.41 -4.36
C ILE A 100 -34.67 9.85 -5.74
N VAL A 101 -35.95 10.20 -5.89
CA VAL A 101 -36.49 10.71 -7.16
C VAL A 101 -35.89 12.07 -7.51
N ILE A 102 -35.73 12.98 -6.54
CA ILE A 102 -35.09 14.27 -6.76
C ILE A 102 -33.61 14.08 -7.14
N ILE A 103 -32.85 13.28 -6.38
CA ILE A 103 -31.43 13.02 -6.65
C ILE A 103 -31.24 12.37 -8.02
N SER A 104 -32.06 11.36 -8.36
CA SER A 104 -31.98 10.71 -9.68
C SER A 104 -32.36 11.67 -10.81
N SER A 105 -33.34 12.55 -10.62
CA SER A 105 -33.68 13.58 -11.61
C SER A 105 -32.54 14.58 -11.84
N VAL A 106 -31.89 15.05 -10.77
CA VAL A 106 -30.73 15.94 -10.84
C VAL A 106 -29.53 15.23 -11.47
N TYR A 107 -29.33 13.95 -11.15
CA TYR A 107 -28.27 13.13 -11.72
C TYR A 107 -28.47 12.92 -13.22
N ILE A 108 -29.68 12.60 -13.69
CA ILE A 108 -29.99 12.44 -15.12
C ILE A 108 -29.80 13.76 -15.89
N ILE A 109 -30.08 14.90 -15.27
CA ILE A 109 -29.86 16.22 -15.88
C ILE A 109 -28.36 16.56 -15.95
N ASN A 110 -27.57 16.20 -14.93
CA ASN A 110 -26.12 16.48 -14.87
C ASN A 110 -25.25 15.46 -15.62
N THR A 111 -25.67 14.20 -15.77
CA THR A 111 -24.90 13.18 -16.53
C THR A 111 -24.92 13.41 -18.03
N LYS A 112 -25.71 14.37 -18.53
CA LYS A 112 -25.61 14.82 -19.91
C LYS A 112 -24.38 15.70 -20.16
N SER A 113 -23.61 16.11 -19.13
CA SER A 113 -22.43 16.97 -19.34
C SER A 113 -21.11 16.50 -18.76
N ASN A 114 -21.02 15.55 -17.82
CA ASN A 114 -19.71 15.20 -17.22
C ASN A 114 -19.51 13.68 -17.17
N GLY A 115 -18.41 13.25 -17.77
CA GLY A 115 -17.87 11.90 -17.67
C GLY A 115 -17.59 11.53 -16.22
N ILE A 116 -17.74 10.24 -15.94
CA ILE A 116 -17.57 9.65 -14.62
C ILE A 116 -16.06 9.59 -14.35
N ASP A 117 -15.52 10.63 -13.74
CA ASP A 117 -14.17 10.63 -13.19
C ASP A 117 -14.24 10.87 -11.67
N PHE A 118 -13.46 10.08 -10.95
CA PHE A 118 -13.15 10.15 -9.51
C PHE A 118 -14.19 9.64 -8.51
N LEU A 119 -14.20 8.32 -8.31
CA LEU A 119 -14.52 7.68 -7.03
C LEU A 119 -13.58 6.49 -6.76
N PHE A 120 -12.28 6.73 -6.95
CA PHE A 120 -11.22 5.84 -6.45
C PHE A 120 -10.31 6.67 -5.56
N GLU A 121 -10.64 6.69 -4.27
CA GLU A 121 -9.74 7.18 -3.24
C GLU A 121 -8.72 6.08 -2.98
N ASP A 122 -7.45 6.37 -3.25
CA ASP A 122 -6.34 5.44 -3.07
C ASP A 122 -6.20 5.06 -1.59
N PRO A 123 -6.41 3.78 -1.20
CA PRO A 123 -6.27 3.34 0.18
C PRO A 123 -4.82 3.38 0.69
N LEU A 124 -3.85 3.69 -0.16
CA LEU A 124 -2.44 3.87 0.18
C LEU A 124 -2.03 5.34 0.30
N ALA A 125 -2.95 6.29 0.11
CA ALA A 125 -2.68 7.70 0.36
C ALA A 125 -2.23 7.88 1.81
N PHE A 126 -0.99 8.33 1.98
CA PHE A 126 -0.30 8.49 3.25
C PHE A 126 -1.10 9.45 4.14
N GLN A 127 -1.89 8.91 5.08
CA GLN A 127 -2.46 9.73 6.15
C GLN A 127 -1.30 10.11 7.06
N ALA A 128 -0.87 11.37 6.98
CA ALA A 128 0.09 11.93 7.91
C ALA A 128 -0.46 11.69 9.33
N ILE A 129 0.18 10.78 10.06
CA ILE A 129 -0.11 10.54 11.46
C ILE A 129 0.31 11.83 12.17
N ASP A 130 -0.66 12.51 12.76
CA ASP A 130 -0.43 13.71 13.58
C ASP A 130 0.31 13.28 14.85
N ILE A 131 1.62 13.51 14.86
CA ILE A 131 2.54 13.11 15.93
C ILE A 131 2.51 14.10 17.11
N ASN A 132 1.67 15.15 17.05
CA ASN A 132 1.57 16.18 18.09
C ASN A 132 1.00 15.67 19.44
N GLY A 133 0.68 14.38 19.56
CA GLY A 133 0.15 13.76 20.78
C GLY A 133 1.13 12.85 21.54
N ILE A 134 2.36 12.64 21.05
CA ILE A 134 3.34 11.81 21.75
C ILE A 134 4.16 12.72 22.67
N SER A 135 3.91 12.68 23.99
CA SER A 135 4.71 13.44 24.95
C SER A 135 6.08 12.77 25.16
N GLU A 136 7.11 13.58 25.42
CA GLU A 136 8.50 13.12 25.56
C GLU A 136 8.69 12.09 26.69
N GLU A 137 7.76 12.04 27.65
CA GLU A 137 7.76 11.06 28.74
C GLU A 137 7.52 9.62 28.26
N ASP A 138 6.74 9.41 27.21
CA ASP A 138 6.51 8.07 26.61
C ASP A 138 7.75 7.56 25.85
N LEU A 139 8.58 8.47 25.32
CA LEU A 139 9.82 8.11 24.63
C LEU A 139 10.91 7.65 25.62
N SER A 140 10.94 8.25 26.81
CA SER A 140 11.95 7.96 27.85
C SER A 140 11.74 6.60 28.54
N ALA A 141 10.49 6.13 28.64
CA ALA A 141 10.17 4.82 29.19
C ALA A 141 10.65 3.66 28.28
N ALA A 142 10.52 3.82 26.96
CA ALA A 142 10.96 2.80 26.00
C ALA A 142 12.49 2.66 25.91
N ILE A 143 13.23 3.76 26.12
CA ILE A 143 14.70 3.80 26.03
C ILE A 143 15.35 3.44 27.39
N GLY A 144 14.70 3.78 28.51
CA GLY A 144 15.24 3.54 29.85
C GLY A 144 15.21 2.07 30.31
N GLU A 145 14.28 1.27 29.79
CA GLU A 145 14.11 -0.13 30.23
C GLU A 145 15.08 -1.09 29.53
N THR A 146 15.65 -0.74 28.37
CA THR A 146 16.58 -1.59 27.63
C THR A 146 18.04 -1.53 28.11
N ILE A 147 18.41 -0.55 28.95
CA ILE A 147 19.82 -0.32 29.33
C ILE A 147 20.23 -1.07 30.62
N LYS A 148 19.28 -1.65 31.39
CA LYS A 148 19.61 -2.28 32.68
C LYS A 148 19.88 -3.77 32.67
N GLU A 149 19.55 -4.49 31.60
CA GLU A 149 19.74 -5.94 31.56
C GLU A 149 20.33 -6.35 30.22
N ASN A 150 21.65 -6.25 30.08
CA ASN A 150 22.53 -7.30 29.53
C ASN A 150 23.89 -6.69 29.15
N THR A 151 24.70 -6.37 30.17
CA THR A 151 26.15 -6.30 30.03
C THR A 151 26.68 -7.70 29.74
N THR A 152 26.75 -8.07 28.47
CA THR A 152 27.68 -9.10 28.00
C THR A 152 28.23 -8.68 26.64
N GLU A 153 29.49 -8.25 26.67
CA GLU A 153 30.45 -8.05 25.58
C GLU A 153 29.95 -8.35 24.16
N ILE A 154 29.52 -7.29 23.45
CA ILE A 154 29.49 -7.30 21.99
C ILE A 154 30.82 -6.71 21.54
N PHE A 155 31.71 -7.57 21.04
CA PHE A 155 32.89 -7.18 20.28
C PHE A 155 32.42 -6.45 19.02
N TYR A 156 32.51 -5.11 19.02
CA TYR A 156 32.34 -4.31 17.81
C TYR A 156 33.65 -4.38 17.03
N THR A 157 33.66 -5.11 15.92
CA THR A 157 34.67 -4.89 14.89
C THR A 157 34.41 -3.53 14.26
N GLU A 158 35.29 -2.59 14.62
CA GLU A 158 35.50 -1.30 13.97
C GLU A 158 35.62 -1.50 12.45
N ASP A 159 34.63 -1.04 11.68
CA ASP A 159 34.78 -0.55 10.29
C ASP A 159 33.42 -0.11 9.69
N PHE A 160 32.67 0.73 10.42
CA PHE A 160 31.56 1.49 9.82
C PHE A 160 31.91 2.97 9.86
N SER A 161 32.30 3.50 8.70
CA SER A 161 32.48 4.94 8.50
C SER A 161 31.16 5.67 8.79
N PRO A 162 31.16 6.81 9.52
CA PRO A 162 29.96 7.39 10.12
C PRO A 162 29.20 8.33 9.17
N HIS A 163 29.12 8.05 7.87
CA HIS A 163 28.37 8.88 6.92
C HIS A 163 27.24 8.07 6.30
N SER A 164 26.24 7.76 7.13
CA SER A 164 24.97 7.23 6.66
C SER A 164 24.14 8.39 6.10
N TYR A 165 24.17 8.52 4.77
CA TYR A 165 23.32 9.45 4.02
C TYR A 165 21.84 9.41 4.46
N PHE A 166 21.37 8.28 5.01
CA PHE A 166 20.02 8.11 5.54
C PHE A 166 19.66 8.99 6.75
N MET A 167 20.63 9.40 7.59
CA MET A 167 20.33 10.28 8.72
C MET A 167 20.15 11.74 8.30
N GLU A 168 20.86 12.18 7.27
CA GLU A 168 20.79 13.56 6.80
C GLU A 168 19.42 13.87 6.19
N PHE A 169 18.84 12.95 5.41
CA PHE A 169 17.50 13.12 4.85
C PHE A 169 16.38 13.08 5.90
N ALA A 170 16.58 12.36 7.00
CA ALA A 170 15.60 12.31 8.10
C ALA A 170 15.57 13.60 8.93
N SER A 171 16.61 14.44 8.83
CA SER A 171 16.70 15.72 9.54
C SER A 171 16.16 16.92 8.74
N LEU A 172 15.92 16.75 7.45
CA LEU A 172 15.42 17.82 6.60
C LEU A 172 13.96 18.11 6.91
N ASN A 173 13.66 19.39 7.08
CA ASN A 173 12.27 19.84 7.20
C ASN A 173 11.57 19.85 5.82
N SER A 174 10.24 19.99 5.83
CA SER A 174 9.44 19.90 4.61
C SER A 174 9.79 20.94 3.54
N TRP A 175 10.29 22.12 3.92
CA TRP A 175 10.63 23.17 2.96
C TRP A 175 12.02 22.95 2.31
N GLU A 176 12.98 22.36 3.03
CA GLU A 176 14.29 21.99 2.49
C GLU A 176 14.16 20.86 1.47
N LEU A 177 13.27 19.90 1.73
CA LEU A 177 13.02 18.77 0.83
C LEU A 177 12.33 19.22 -0.48
N GLU A 178 11.39 20.17 -0.40
CA GLU A 178 10.77 20.81 -1.56
C GLU A 178 11.82 21.54 -2.42
N GLY A 179 12.78 22.22 -1.79
CA GLY A 179 13.89 22.87 -2.49
C GLY A 179 14.77 21.91 -3.28
N ILE A 180 15.09 20.75 -2.70
CA ILE A 180 15.89 19.70 -3.39
C ILE A 180 15.09 19.10 -4.56
N TYR A 181 13.78 18.91 -4.38
CA TYR A 181 12.90 18.38 -5.43
C TYR A 181 12.82 19.31 -6.64
N GLU A 182 12.67 20.62 -6.42
CA GLU A 182 12.63 21.61 -7.49
C GLU A 182 13.96 21.72 -8.25
N VAL A 183 15.10 21.56 -7.57
CA VAL A 183 16.43 21.52 -8.22
C VAL A 183 16.57 20.29 -9.12
N LEU A 184 16.22 19.09 -8.63
CA LEU A 184 16.29 17.85 -9.42
C LEU A 184 15.36 17.87 -10.63
N LYS A 185 14.18 18.46 -10.48
CA LYS A 185 13.19 18.62 -11.56
C LYS A 185 13.64 19.62 -12.62
N GLY A 186 14.37 20.66 -12.24
CA GLY A 186 14.98 21.62 -13.17
C GLY A 186 16.17 21.05 -13.93
N GLU A 187 16.98 20.20 -13.28
CA GLU A 187 18.18 19.61 -13.89
C GLU A 187 17.83 18.57 -14.97
N GLN A 188 16.69 17.89 -14.84
CA GLN A 188 16.17 16.95 -15.85
C GLN A 188 15.74 17.62 -17.18
N GLN A 189 15.60 18.95 -17.21
CA GLN A 189 15.25 19.70 -18.43
C GLN A 189 16.46 20.28 -19.19
N THR A 190 17.67 20.19 -18.66
CA THR A 190 18.88 20.81 -19.27
C THR A 190 19.98 19.82 -19.70
N GLY A 191 19.79 18.52 -19.49
CA GLY A 191 20.66 17.47 -20.04
C GLY A 191 20.25 17.03 -21.44
N GLY A 192 20.63 17.81 -22.45
CA GLY A 192 20.59 17.45 -23.88
C GLY A 192 21.98 17.22 -24.44
#